data_AF-A0A804MIK7-F1
#
_entry.id   AF-A0A804MIK7-F1
#
_cell.length_a   1.000
_cell.length_b   1.000
_cell.length_c   1.000
_cell.angle_alpha   90.00
_cell.angle_beta   90.00
_cell.angle_gamma   90.00
#
_symmetry.space_group_name_H-M   'P 1'
#
loop_
_entity.id
_entity.type
_entity.pdbx_description
1 polymer ?
#
loop_
_entity_poly.entity_id
_entity_poly.type
_entity_poly.pdbx_seq_one_letter_code
_entity_poly.pdbx_strand_id
1 'polypeptide(L)'
;MFIPNYTKGLAPDCWLAHMDRLLTEGVDQDEKKSIVENMIKLVDLYYAALDGHKVDVDRHLRVKAYPHFMEKKGFESYHSSSILGRIYDETEEIIAQQCDEQIQITTLPCFSEVEATPECTSLWEHRYQEYLTKSRGLFDLGKEEKNDEFQKLYQHYKHLLYDADELEETSRDLSDVFMEACAIYRIVYERAWCTRSVSS
;
A
#
# COMPACT_ATOMS: atom_id res chain seq x y z
N MET A 1 -24.14 -2.66 21.05
CA MET A 1 -22.99 -1.80 21.46
C MET A 1 -21.72 -2.55 21.09
N PHE A 2 -21.05 -2.16 19.99
CA PHE A 2 -19.73 -2.71 19.66
C PHE A 2 -18.73 -2.08 20.65
N ILE A 3 -18.09 -2.92 21.46
CA ILE A 3 -16.97 -2.48 22.31
C ILE A 3 -15.71 -2.86 21.54
N PRO A 4 -14.94 -1.88 21.04
CA PRO A 4 -13.68 -2.18 20.36
C PRO A 4 -12.78 -2.96 21.32
N ASN A 5 -12.34 -4.14 20.90
CA ASN A 5 -11.33 -4.87 21.64
C ASN A 5 -9.96 -4.37 21.22
N TYR A 6 -9.49 -3.28 21.85
CA TYR A 6 -8.18 -2.66 21.58
C TYR A 6 -7.01 -3.64 21.73
N THR A 7 -7.21 -4.74 22.46
CA THR A 7 -6.25 -5.84 22.59
C THR A 7 -5.88 -6.47 21.25
N LYS A 8 -6.79 -6.48 20.26
CA LYS A 8 -6.49 -7.03 18.92
C LYS A 8 -5.35 -6.31 18.21
N GLY A 9 -5.16 -5.01 18.47
CA GLY A 9 -4.01 -4.26 17.97
C GLY A 9 -2.86 -4.21 18.97
N LEU A 10 -3.16 -4.01 20.26
CA LEU A 10 -2.12 -3.81 21.26
C LEU A 10 -1.26 -5.05 21.53
N ALA A 11 -1.86 -6.25 21.55
CA ALA A 11 -1.12 -7.49 21.79
C ALA A 11 -0.06 -7.78 20.72
N PRO A 12 -0.38 -7.80 19.41
CA PRO A 12 0.62 -8.03 18.37
C PRO A 12 1.68 -6.92 18.33
N ASP A 13 1.30 -5.67 18.61
CA ASP A 13 2.28 -4.58 18.66
C ASP A 13 3.31 -4.75 19.79
N CYS A 14 2.85 -5.13 20.98
CA CYS A 14 3.75 -5.42 22.10
C CYS A 14 4.60 -6.66 21.79
N TRP A 15 4.02 -7.68 21.15
CA TRP A 15 4.73 -8.89 20.77
C TRP A 15 5.87 -8.58 19.82
N LEU A 16 5.64 -7.74 18.80
CA LEU A 16 6.65 -7.35 17.84
C LEU A 16 7.79 -6.56 18.50
N ALA A 17 7.47 -5.65 19.42
CA ALA A 17 8.47 -4.91 20.17
C ALA A 17 9.30 -5.82 21.12
N HIS A 18 8.68 -6.85 21.70
CA HIS A 18 9.40 -7.88 22.47
C HIS A 18 10.29 -8.75 21.57
N MET A 19 9.81 -9.13 20.39
CA MET A 19 10.58 -9.89 19.40
C MET A 19 11.80 -9.09 18.94
N ASP A 20 11.64 -7.79 18.69
CA ASP A 20 12.74 -6.90 18.36
C ASP A 20 13.81 -6.86 19.45
N ARG A 21 13.37 -6.71 20.71
CA ARG A 21 14.28 -6.77 21.86
C ARG A 21 14.98 -8.14 21.95
N LEU A 22 14.27 -9.25 21.74
CA LEU A 22 14.84 -10.60 21.76
C LEU A 22 15.96 -10.79 20.73
N LEU A 23 15.82 -10.15 19.57
CA LEU A 23 16.79 -10.18 18.47
C LEU A 23 17.92 -9.15 18.62
N THR A 24 17.88 -8.31 19.66
CA THR A 24 18.91 -7.29 19.91
C THR A 24 20.16 -7.93 20.53
N GLU A 25 21.34 -7.50 20.11
CA GLU A 25 22.60 -7.95 20.69
C GLU A 25 22.75 -7.46 22.15
N GLY A 26 23.36 -8.29 23.00
CA GLY A 26 23.63 -7.93 24.41
C GLY A 26 22.48 -8.19 25.39
N VAL A 27 21.36 -8.74 24.94
CA VAL A 27 20.31 -9.23 25.86
C VAL A 27 20.80 -10.48 26.59
N ASP A 28 20.82 -10.43 27.92
CA ASP A 28 21.24 -11.55 28.77
C ASP A 28 20.19 -12.69 28.78
N GLN A 29 20.58 -13.86 29.28
CA GLN A 29 19.72 -15.05 29.22
C GLN A 29 18.47 -14.95 30.11
N ASP A 30 18.54 -14.21 31.23
CA ASP A 30 17.42 -14.04 32.15
C ASP A 30 16.39 -13.09 31.54
N GLU A 31 16.84 -12.00 30.91
CA GLU A 31 16.01 -11.09 30.13
C GLU A 31 15.37 -11.82 28.94
N LYS A 32 16.13 -12.62 28.18
CA LYS A 32 15.58 -13.43 27.07
C LYS A 32 14.45 -14.35 27.52
N LYS A 33 14.62 -15.03 28.64
CA LYS A 33 13.58 -15.91 29.20
C LYS A 33 12.32 -15.12 29.55
N SER A 34 12.47 -13.98 30.24
CA SER A 34 11.36 -13.09 30.59
C SER A 34 10.62 -12.55 29.35
N ILE A 35 11.36 -12.16 28.31
CA ILE A 35 10.79 -11.70 27.03
C ILE A 35 9.96 -12.82 26.39
N VAL A 36 10.50 -14.04 26.29
CA VAL A 36 9.79 -15.18 25.70
C VAL A 36 8.51 -15.51 26.49
N GLU A 37 8.57 -15.47 27.82
CA GLU A 37 7.38 -15.66 28.67
C GLU A 37 6.30 -14.59 28.41
N ASN A 38 6.69 -13.32 28.25
CA ASN A 38 5.76 -12.24 27.91
C ASN A 38 5.17 -12.42 26.51
N MET A 39 5.98 -12.83 25.54
CA MET A 39 5.54 -13.10 24.17
C MET A 39 4.50 -14.21 24.10
N ILE A 40 4.69 -15.31 24.84
CA ILE A 40 3.70 -16.41 24.90
C ILE A 40 2.36 -15.90 25.44
N LYS A 41 2.38 -15.14 26.55
CA LYS A 41 1.16 -14.55 27.13
C LYS A 41 0.45 -13.60 26.16
N LEU A 42 1.22 -12.82 25.39
CA LEU A 42 0.66 -11.92 24.37
C LEU A 42 -0.04 -12.69 23.23
N VAL A 43 0.52 -13.84 22.83
CA VAL A 43 -0.11 -14.74 21.85
C VAL A 43 -1.41 -15.31 22.41
N ASP A 44 -1.41 -15.79 23.66
CA ASP A 44 -2.63 -16.31 24.30
C ASP A 44 -3.73 -15.24 24.38
N LEU A 45 -3.37 -14.00 24.75
CA LEU A 45 -4.30 -12.87 24.77
C LEU A 45 -4.83 -12.53 23.37
N TYR A 46 -4.00 -12.60 22.34
CA TYR A 46 -4.41 -12.36 20.97
C TYR A 46 -5.45 -13.39 20.50
N TYR A 47 -5.21 -14.68 20.72
CA TYR A 47 -6.18 -15.72 20.36
C TYR A 47 -7.47 -15.62 21.18
N ALA A 48 -7.39 -15.34 22.49
CA ALA A 48 -8.59 -15.09 23.28
C ALA A 48 -9.41 -13.90 22.74
N ALA A 49 -8.74 -12.84 22.29
CA ALA A 49 -9.40 -11.70 21.67
C ALA A 49 -10.04 -12.04 20.30
N LEU A 50 -9.41 -12.93 19.53
CA LEU A 50 -9.95 -13.45 18.27
C LEU A 50 -11.23 -14.28 18.49
N ASP A 51 -11.22 -15.15 19.50
CA ASP A 51 -12.37 -15.97 19.90
C ASP A 51 -13.54 -15.16 20.49
N GLY A 52 -13.38 -13.83 20.61
CA GLY A 52 -14.41 -12.92 21.09
C GLY A 52 -14.42 -12.73 22.60
N HIS A 53 -13.45 -13.28 23.33
CA HIS A 53 -13.29 -12.99 24.75
C HIS A 53 -12.87 -11.54 24.96
N LYS A 54 -13.50 -10.88 25.95
CA LYS A 54 -13.10 -9.55 26.38
C LYS A 54 -11.86 -9.65 27.27
N VAL A 55 -10.70 -9.56 26.63
CA VAL A 55 -9.39 -9.55 27.28
C VAL A 55 -8.78 -8.15 27.20
N ASP A 56 -7.96 -7.79 28.19
CA ASP A 56 -7.12 -6.58 28.18
C ASP A 56 -5.66 -7.00 28.29
N VAL A 57 -4.75 -6.21 27.72
CA VAL A 57 -3.31 -6.44 27.86
C VAL A 57 -2.85 -5.84 29.18
N ASP A 58 -2.39 -6.68 30.09
CA ASP A 58 -1.84 -6.26 31.37
C ASP A 58 -0.69 -5.26 31.21
N ARG A 59 -0.58 -4.30 32.14
CA ARG A 59 0.46 -3.25 32.10
C ARG A 59 1.88 -3.79 32.04
N HIS A 60 2.15 -4.97 32.62
CA HIS A 60 3.48 -5.58 32.61
C HIS A 60 3.84 -6.23 31.27
N LEU A 61 2.85 -6.58 30.44
CA LEU A 61 3.06 -7.10 29.09
C LEU A 61 3.26 -5.99 28.06
N ARG A 62 2.79 -4.77 28.37
CA ARG A 62 2.95 -3.59 27.53
C ARG A 62 4.41 -3.13 27.52
N VAL A 63 4.91 -2.81 26.33
CA VAL A 63 6.22 -2.17 26.16
C VAL A 63 6.12 -0.67 26.44
N LYS A 64 7.20 -0.08 26.99
CA LYS A 64 7.27 1.36 27.28
C LYS A 64 7.55 2.20 26.02
N ALA A 65 8.41 1.67 25.15
CA ALA A 65 8.79 2.26 23.90
C ALA A 65 8.72 1.22 22.78
N TYR A 66 8.49 1.66 21.55
CA TYR A 66 8.40 0.82 20.36
C TYR A 66 9.63 1.04 19.46
N PRO A 67 10.09 0.03 18.71
CA PRO A 67 11.16 0.23 17.76
C PRO A 67 10.73 1.19 16.65
N HIS A 68 11.68 1.97 16.13
CA HIS A 68 11.43 3.06 15.18
C HIS A 68 10.73 2.60 13.90
N PHE A 69 11.04 1.41 13.40
CA PHE A 69 10.43 0.83 12.20
C PHE A 69 8.92 0.57 12.31
N MET A 70 8.34 0.61 13.51
CA MET A 70 6.89 0.50 13.68
C MET A 70 6.16 1.84 13.48
N GLU A 71 6.89 2.95 13.37
CA GLU A 71 6.35 4.29 13.09
C GLU A 71 5.16 4.72 13.97
N LYS A 72 5.11 4.24 15.22
CA LYS A 72 3.99 4.48 16.12
C LYS A 72 3.92 5.92 16.60
N LYS A 73 3.08 6.72 15.95
CA LYS A 73 2.81 8.11 16.34
C LYS A 73 2.18 8.18 17.74
N GLY A 74 2.68 9.09 18.57
CA GLY A 74 2.17 9.34 19.93
C GLY A 74 2.68 8.38 21.01
N PHE A 75 3.60 7.47 20.68
CA PHE A 75 4.29 6.60 21.64
C PHE A 75 5.79 6.92 21.65
N GLU A 76 6.45 6.63 22.77
CA GLU A 76 7.91 6.68 22.82
C GLU A 76 8.49 5.65 21.84
N SER A 77 9.54 6.04 21.13
CA SER A 77 10.26 5.17 20.20
C SER A 77 11.73 5.07 20.56
N TYR A 78 12.34 3.94 20.20
CA TYR A 78 13.78 3.72 20.26
C TYR A 78 14.29 3.28 18.89
N HIS A 79 15.55 3.59 18.60
CA HIS A 79 16.18 3.10 17.38
C HIS A 79 16.69 1.67 17.61
N SER A 80 16.11 0.71 16.89
CA SER A 80 16.42 -0.70 17.05
C SER A 80 17.76 -1.05 16.39
N SER A 81 18.64 -1.71 17.13
CA SER A 81 19.87 -2.33 16.60
C SER A 81 19.71 -3.81 16.25
N SER A 82 18.49 -4.34 16.35
CA SER A 82 18.20 -5.71 15.94
C SER A 82 18.29 -5.85 14.40
N ILE A 83 18.26 -7.09 13.91
CA ILE A 83 18.16 -7.34 12.47
C ILE A 83 16.93 -6.68 11.84
N LEU A 84 15.82 -6.52 12.57
CA LEU A 84 14.60 -5.88 12.06
C LEU A 84 14.82 -4.38 11.85
N GLY A 85 15.43 -3.71 12.83
CA GLY A 85 15.82 -2.30 12.72
C GLY A 85 16.76 -2.06 11.55
N ARG A 86 17.79 -2.90 11.42
CA ARG A 86 18.78 -2.81 10.34
C ARG A 86 18.18 -3.02 8.95
N ILE A 87 17.26 -3.98 8.80
CA ILE A 87 16.55 -4.18 7.52
C ILE A 87 15.74 -2.93 7.16
N TYR A 88 15.05 -2.35 8.16
CA TYR A 88 14.28 -1.13 7.94
C TYR A 88 15.19 0.03 7.52
N ASP A 89 16.29 0.28 8.23
CA ASP A 89 17.22 1.37 7.92
C ASP A 89 17.84 1.22 6.54
N GLU A 90 18.29 0.01 6.18
CA GLU A 90 18.83 -0.26 4.84
C GLU A 90 17.76 -0.06 3.76
N THR A 91 16.52 -0.45 4.02
CA THR A 91 15.40 -0.27 3.08
C THR A 91 15.09 1.22 2.90
N GLU A 92 15.06 1.99 3.99
CA GLU A 92 14.87 3.44 3.94
C GLU A 92 16.02 4.14 3.21
N GLU A 93 17.27 3.71 3.44
CA GLU A 93 18.43 4.23 2.71
C GLU A 93 18.36 3.91 1.21
N ILE A 94 17.99 2.69 0.83
CA ILE A 94 17.79 2.31 -0.58
C ILE A 94 16.65 3.12 -1.20
N ILE A 95 15.53 3.28 -0.50
CA ILE A 95 14.39 4.06 -1.00
C ILE A 95 14.78 5.54 -1.15
N ALA A 96 15.52 6.11 -0.20
CA ALA A 96 16.02 7.48 -0.27
C ALA A 96 16.99 7.66 -1.45
N GLN A 97 17.92 6.72 -1.64
CA GLN A 97 18.84 6.71 -2.78
C GLN A 97 18.10 6.53 -4.11
N GLN A 98 17.07 5.68 -4.18
CA GLN A 98 16.24 5.49 -5.37
C GLN A 98 15.28 6.65 -5.65
N CYS A 99 14.95 7.47 -4.65
CA CYS A 99 14.25 8.71 -4.91
C CYS A 99 15.14 9.70 -5.68
N ASP A 100 16.46 9.67 -5.45
CA ASP A 100 17.44 10.44 -6.21
C ASP A 100 17.84 9.75 -7.53
N GLU A 101 18.01 8.43 -7.53
CA GLU A 101 18.21 7.62 -8.72
C GLU A 101 16.85 7.43 -9.40
N GLN A 102 16.46 8.44 -10.21
CA GLN A 102 15.43 8.38 -11.25
C GLN A 102 14.80 6.98 -11.30
N ILE A 103 13.70 6.74 -10.56
CA ILE A 103 12.93 5.51 -10.76
C ILE A 103 12.69 5.50 -12.27
N GLN A 104 13.45 4.67 -12.98
CA GLN A 104 13.29 4.58 -14.41
C GLN A 104 11.91 3.98 -14.49
N ILE A 105 10.96 4.82 -14.87
CA ILE A 105 9.65 4.35 -15.25
C ILE A 105 10.01 3.52 -16.51
N THR A 106 10.29 2.24 -16.28
CA THR A 106 10.49 1.20 -17.27
C THR A 106 9.14 0.60 -17.59
N THR A 107 8.71 0.78 -18.83
CA THR A 107 7.44 0.22 -19.30
C THR A 107 7.46 -1.28 -19.04
N LEU A 108 6.36 -1.81 -18.51
CA LEU A 108 6.21 -3.25 -18.37
C LEU A 108 6.28 -3.87 -19.78
N PRO A 109 7.14 -4.88 -20.00
CA PRO A 109 7.31 -5.48 -21.32
C PRO A 109 6.01 -5.94 -21.96
N CYS A 110 5.05 -6.43 -21.17
CA CYS A 110 3.76 -6.89 -21.68
C CYS A 110 2.91 -5.81 -22.37
N PHE A 111 3.13 -4.52 -22.09
CA PHE A 111 2.41 -3.42 -22.76
C PHE A 111 3.24 -2.75 -23.87
N SER A 112 4.49 -3.19 -24.08
CA SER A 112 5.34 -2.75 -25.20
C SER A 112 5.31 -3.72 -26.40
N GLU A 113 4.74 -4.92 -26.24
CA GLU A 113 4.68 -5.95 -27.28
C GLU A 113 3.82 -5.57 -28.50
N VAL A 114 2.73 -4.83 -28.29
CA VAL A 114 1.80 -4.45 -29.37
C VAL A 114 1.84 -2.94 -29.58
N GLU A 115 2.28 -2.53 -30.77
CA GLU A 115 2.17 -1.13 -31.21
C GLU A 115 0.75 -0.84 -31.67
N ALA A 116 0.10 0.12 -31.01
CA ALA A 116 -1.19 0.61 -31.41
C ALA A 116 -1.09 1.49 -32.66
N THR A 117 -2.15 1.48 -33.46
CA THR A 117 -2.28 2.39 -34.61
C THR A 117 -2.26 3.86 -34.16
N PRO A 118 -1.71 4.80 -34.96
CA PRO A 118 -1.70 6.23 -34.62
C PRO A 118 -3.09 6.81 -34.35
N GLU A 119 -4.12 6.30 -35.03
CA GLU A 119 -5.51 6.68 -34.86
C GLU A 119 -6.05 6.28 -33.48
N CYS A 120 -5.76 5.04 -33.05
CA CYS A 120 -6.09 4.54 -31.72
C CYS A 120 -5.42 5.36 -30.62
N THR A 121 -4.13 5.65 -30.78
CA THR A 121 -3.36 6.47 -29.82
C THR A 121 -3.96 7.87 -29.70
N SER A 122 -4.27 8.52 -30.82
CA SER A 122 -4.87 9.86 -30.84
C SER A 122 -6.26 9.89 -30.18
N LEU A 123 -7.08 8.86 -30.44
CA LEU A 123 -8.40 8.70 -29.83
C LEU A 123 -8.31 8.56 -28.31
N TRP A 124 -7.44 7.69 -27.81
CA TRP A 124 -7.26 7.47 -26.38
C TRP A 124 -6.57 8.64 -25.68
N GLU A 125 -5.69 9.37 -26.37
CA GLU A 125 -5.09 10.59 -25.83
C GLU A 125 -6.17 11.65 -25.58
N HIS A 126 -7.09 11.85 -26.54
CA HIS A 126 -8.23 12.73 -26.36
C HIS A 126 -9.12 12.32 -25.19
N ARG A 127 -9.51 11.03 -25.16
CA ARG A 127 -10.32 10.44 -24.06
C ARG A 127 -9.64 10.60 -22.70
N TYR A 128 -8.32 10.48 -22.65
CA TYR A 128 -7.55 10.65 -21.43
C TYR A 128 -7.53 12.11 -20.95
N GLN A 129 -7.44 13.09 -21.85
CA GLN A 129 -7.59 14.51 -21.48
C GLN A 129 -8.97 14.81 -20.91
N GLU A 130 -10.03 14.24 -21.50
CA GLU A 130 -11.38 14.36 -20.96
C GLU A 130 -11.48 13.73 -19.57
N TYR A 131 -10.89 12.55 -19.36
CA TYR A 131 -10.85 11.87 -18.06
C TYR A 131 -10.18 12.75 -17.00
N LEU A 132 -9.05 13.37 -17.33
CA LEU A 132 -8.35 14.27 -16.40
C LEU A 132 -9.15 15.53 -16.11
N THR A 133 -9.86 16.07 -17.09
CA THR A 133 -10.72 17.25 -16.89
C THR A 133 -11.90 16.92 -15.98
N LYS A 134 -12.58 15.80 -16.24
CA LYS A 134 -13.69 15.29 -15.41
C LYS A 134 -13.21 15.00 -13.99
N SER A 135 -12.14 14.23 -13.83
CA SER A 135 -11.60 13.86 -12.51
C SER A 135 -11.14 15.08 -11.70
N ARG A 136 -10.55 16.10 -12.35
CA ARG A 136 -10.20 17.39 -11.70
C ARG A 136 -11.42 18.07 -11.08
N GLY A 137 -12.57 18.07 -11.75
CA GLY A 137 -13.81 18.62 -11.22
C GLY A 137 -14.39 17.83 -10.03
N LEU A 138 -14.03 16.55 -9.87
CA LEU A 138 -14.52 15.71 -8.77
C LEU A 138 -13.78 15.95 -7.44
N PHE A 139 -12.65 16.67 -7.44
CA PHE A 139 -11.90 16.94 -6.21
C PHE A 139 -12.61 17.90 -5.26
N ASP A 140 -13.55 18.71 -5.76
CA ASP A 140 -14.29 19.69 -4.98
C ASP A 140 -15.52 19.09 -4.25
N LEU A 141 -15.80 17.79 -4.46
CA LEU A 141 -16.94 17.07 -3.87
C LEU A 141 -16.65 16.52 -2.46
N GLY A 142 -17.71 16.26 -1.70
CA GLY A 142 -17.63 15.56 -0.40
C GLY A 142 -17.13 14.11 -0.53
N LYS A 143 -16.56 13.54 0.53
CA LYS A 143 -15.85 12.23 0.48
C LYS A 143 -16.70 11.07 -0.08
N GLU A 144 -17.97 10.97 0.31
CA GLU A 144 -18.87 9.90 -0.17
C GLU A 144 -19.29 10.14 -1.63
N GLU A 145 -19.77 11.34 -1.96
CA GLU A 145 -20.13 11.72 -3.34
C GLU A 145 -18.94 11.59 -4.30
N LYS A 146 -17.74 11.97 -3.85
CA LYS A 146 -16.49 11.81 -4.61
C LYS A 146 -16.28 10.34 -4.97
N ASN A 147 -16.38 9.42 -4.02
CA ASN A 147 -16.17 8.00 -4.28
C ASN A 147 -17.17 7.46 -5.32
N ASP A 148 -18.44 7.83 -5.20
CA ASP A 148 -19.49 7.39 -6.13
C ASP A 148 -19.27 7.95 -7.54
N GLU A 149 -18.88 9.22 -7.67
CA GLU A 149 -18.59 9.84 -8.97
C GLU A 149 -17.32 9.28 -9.63
N PHE A 150 -16.27 9.01 -8.84
CA PHE A 150 -15.07 8.32 -9.37
C PHE A 150 -15.40 6.91 -9.84
N GLN A 151 -16.29 6.19 -9.13
CA GLN A 151 -16.73 4.87 -9.55
C GLN A 151 -17.52 4.95 -10.87
N LYS A 152 -18.43 5.92 -11.02
CA LYS A 152 -19.15 6.14 -12.29
C LYS A 152 -18.20 6.49 -13.44
N LEU A 153 -17.20 7.34 -13.17
CA LEU A 153 -16.18 7.71 -14.16
C LEU A 153 -15.37 6.49 -14.59
N TYR A 154 -14.94 5.67 -13.64
CA TYR A 154 -14.23 4.41 -13.92
C TYR A 154 -15.08 3.47 -14.78
N GLN A 155 -16.34 3.24 -14.41
CA GLN A 155 -17.25 2.37 -15.16
C GLN A 155 -17.50 2.89 -16.58
N HIS A 156 -17.64 4.20 -16.76
CA HIS A 156 -17.82 4.81 -18.08
C HIS A 156 -16.64 4.51 -19.02
N TYR A 157 -15.40 4.71 -18.57
CA TYR A 157 -14.23 4.44 -19.41
C TYR A 157 -13.93 2.95 -19.57
N LYS A 158 -14.31 2.13 -18.58
CA LYS A 158 -14.27 0.67 -18.68
C LYS A 158 -15.22 0.17 -19.78
N HIS A 159 -16.47 0.64 -19.76
CA HIS A 159 -17.46 0.32 -20.79
C HIS A 159 -17.04 0.85 -22.16
N LEU A 160 -16.35 1.99 -22.23
CA LEU A 160 -15.81 2.53 -23.48
C LEU A 160 -14.67 1.69 -24.08
N LEU A 161 -13.94 0.94 -23.25
CA LEU A 161 -12.89 0.02 -23.70
C LEU A 161 -13.47 -1.35 -24.06
N TYR A 162 -14.39 -1.89 -23.27
CA TYR A 162 -14.89 -3.25 -23.45
C TYR A 162 -16.20 -3.35 -24.24
N ASP A 163 -16.90 -2.23 -24.49
CA ASP A 163 -18.31 -2.22 -24.90
C ASP A 163 -19.22 -3.07 -23.98
N ALA A 164 -18.79 -3.25 -22.72
CA ALA A 164 -19.42 -4.08 -21.71
C ALA A 164 -18.97 -3.65 -20.30
N ASP A 165 -19.69 -4.06 -19.26
CA ASP A 165 -19.34 -3.70 -17.87
C ASP A 165 -18.10 -4.45 -17.37
N GLU A 166 -17.86 -5.63 -17.92
CA GLU A 166 -16.73 -6.50 -17.61
C GLU A 166 -16.06 -7.03 -18.88
N LEU A 167 -14.78 -7.39 -18.78
CA LEU A 167 -14.01 -7.89 -19.92
C LEU A 167 -14.60 -9.22 -20.43
N GLU A 168 -15.08 -10.06 -19.53
CA GLU A 168 -15.69 -11.37 -19.83
C GLU A 168 -16.97 -11.26 -20.65
N GLU A 169 -17.64 -10.11 -20.61
CA GLU A 169 -18.88 -9.81 -21.33
C GLU A 169 -18.62 -9.10 -22.66
N THR A 170 -17.35 -8.82 -22.99
CA THR A 170 -17.03 -8.10 -24.21
C THR A 170 -17.39 -8.92 -25.45
N SER A 171 -18.07 -8.26 -26.39
CA SER A 171 -18.27 -8.79 -27.74
C SER A 171 -17.16 -8.37 -28.70
N ARG A 172 -16.19 -7.57 -28.22
CA ARG A 172 -15.06 -7.07 -28.99
C ARG A 172 -14.00 -8.16 -29.18
N ASP A 173 -13.17 -7.99 -30.20
CA ASP A 173 -11.98 -8.80 -30.36
C ASP A 173 -10.98 -8.50 -29.23
N LEU A 174 -10.50 -9.55 -28.56
CA LEU A 174 -9.58 -9.41 -27.43
C LEU A 174 -8.23 -8.82 -27.84
N SER A 175 -7.80 -9.01 -29.10
CA SER A 175 -6.58 -8.39 -29.61
C SER A 175 -6.75 -6.88 -29.78
N ASP A 176 -7.91 -6.42 -30.23
CA ASP A 176 -8.22 -4.98 -30.32
C ASP A 176 -8.28 -4.34 -28.94
N VAL A 177 -8.97 -4.99 -27.99
CA VAL A 177 -9.04 -4.53 -26.60
C VAL A 177 -7.63 -4.47 -25.98
N PHE A 178 -6.79 -5.47 -26.24
CA PHE A 178 -5.42 -5.50 -25.74
C PHE A 178 -4.54 -4.42 -26.39
N MET A 179 -4.68 -4.18 -27.70
CA MET A 179 -3.99 -3.10 -28.41
C MET A 179 -4.36 -1.73 -27.81
N GLU A 180 -5.66 -1.49 -27.57
CA GLU A 180 -6.14 -0.27 -26.93
C GLU A 180 -5.63 -0.13 -25.49
N ALA A 181 -5.64 -1.21 -24.72
CA ALA A 181 -5.08 -1.22 -23.37
C ALA A 181 -3.58 -0.87 -23.36
N CYS A 182 -2.80 -1.39 -24.32
CA CYS A 182 -1.40 -1.02 -24.51
C CYS A 182 -1.25 0.47 -24.86
N ALA A 183 -2.12 1.01 -25.73
CA ALA A 183 -2.12 2.42 -26.08
C ALA A 183 -2.39 3.31 -24.84
N ILE A 184 -3.44 2.99 -24.08
CA ILE A 184 -3.79 3.71 -22.84
C ILE A 184 -2.63 3.66 -21.85
N TYR A 185 -2.04 2.48 -21.63
CA TYR A 185 -0.90 2.32 -20.75
C TYR A 185 0.23 3.26 -21.15
N ARG A 186 0.65 3.25 -22.42
CA ARG A 186 1.72 4.11 -22.93
C ARG A 186 1.42 5.60 -22.76
N ILE A 187 0.21 6.05 -23.09
CA ILE A 187 -0.20 7.46 -22.95
C ILE A 187 -0.10 7.93 -21.50
N VAL A 188 -0.65 7.15 -20.56
CA VAL A 188 -0.61 7.48 -19.13
C VAL A 188 0.84 7.51 -18.65
N TYR A 189 1.63 6.55 -19.11
CA TYR A 189 3.03 6.37 -18.73
C TYR A 189 3.95 7.49 -19.20
N GLU A 190 3.90 7.82 -20.49
CA GLU A 190 4.64 8.93 -21.08
C GLU A 190 4.29 10.24 -20.39
N ARG A 191 3.02 10.46 -20.08
CA ARG A 191 2.62 11.67 -19.36
C ARG A 191 3.12 11.69 -17.91
N ALA A 192 3.08 10.56 -17.21
CA ALA A 192 3.65 10.46 -15.87
C ALA A 192 5.16 10.72 -15.88
N TRP A 193 5.85 10.22 -16.91
CA TRP A 193 7.27 10.49 -17.15
C TRP A 193 7.54 11.97 -17.41
N CYS A 194 6.84 12.59 -18.36
CA CYS A 194 6.96 14.01 -18.69
C CYS A 194 6.63 14.93 -17.50
N THR A 195 5.62 14.57 -16.69
CA THR A 195 5.26 15.37 -15.50
C THR A 195 6.36 15.33 -14.46
N ARG A 196 7.01 14.17 -14.26
CA ARG A 196 8.16 14.03 -13.35
C ARG A 196 9.38 14.79 -13.83
N SER A 197 9.70 14.75 -15.13
CA SER A 197 10.85 15.48 -15.68
C SER A 197 10.72 16.99 -15.59
N VAL A 198 9.50 17.53 -15.51
CA VAL A 198 9.24 18.97 -15.33
C VAL A 198 9.32 19.40 -13.86
N SER A 199 9.18 18.46 -12.91
CA SER A 199 9.30 18.73 -11.47
C SER A 199 10.73 18.60 -10.92
N SER A 200 11.72 18.27 -11.76
CA SER A 200 13.16 18.30 -11.46
C SER A 200 13.79 19.60 -11.94
#